data_AF-A0A0S9QB10-F1
#
_entry.id   AF-A0A0S9QB10-F1
#
_cell.length_a   1.000
_cell.length_b   1.000
_cell.length_c   1.000
_cell.angle_alpha   90.00
_cell.angle_beta   90.00
_cell.angle_gamma   90.00
#
_symmetry.space_group_name_H-M   'P 1'
#
loop_
_entity.id
_entity.type
_entity.pdbx_description
1 polymer ?
#
loop_
_entity_poly.entity_id
_entity_poly.type
_entity_poly.pdbx_seq_one_letter_code
_entity_poly.pdbx_strand_id
1 'polypeptide(L)' 'MKILTHVFNPPSLVAQLNAAGFPAEIRHLGHPDFHIFVSTSSETREDALALVKSFDPETQVLD' A
#
# COMPACT_ATOMS: atom_id res chain seq x y z
N MET A 1 -11.21 6.38 1.60
CA MET A 1 -10.50 5.92 2.81
C MET A 1 -9.02 5.79 2.47
N LYS A 2 -8.09 5.91 3.43
CA LYS A 2 -6.66 5.72 3.14
C LYS A 2 -6.16 4.50 3.91
N ILE A 3 -5.40 3.63 3.25
CA ILE A 3 -4.83 2.43 3.84
C ILE A 3 -3.34 2.68 4.06
N LEU A 4 -2.85 2.47 5.28
CA LEU A 4 -1.43 2.56 5.61
C LEU A 4 -0.82 1.15 5.65
N THR A 5 0.24 0.92 4.90
CA THR A 5 0.87 -0.40 4.81
C THR A 5 2.38 -0.36 5.05
N HIS A 6 2.89 -1.35 5.79
CA HIS A 6 4.33 -1.52 6.04
C HIS A 6 4.96 -2.52 5.08
N VAL A 7 6.03 -2.15 4.38
CA VAL A 7 6.66 -3.01 3.35
C VAL A 7 8.17 -2.87 3.26
N PHE A 8 8.83 -3.97 2.91
CA PHE A 8 10.28 -4.06 2.75
C PHE A 8 10.80 -3.45 1.42
N ASN A 9 9.98 -3.43 0.36
CA ASN A 9 10.35 -2.90 -0.96
C ASN A 9 9.24 -2.00 -1.55
N PRO A 10 9.06 -0.79 -1.02
CA PRO A 10 7.91 0.05 -1.35
C PRO A 10 7.85 0.63 -2.78
N PRO A 11 8.94 0.90 -3.55
CA PRO A 11 8.80 1.55 -4.86
C PRO A 11 8.08 0.69 -5.88
N SER A 12 8.37 -0.61 -5.89
CA SER A 12 7.76 -1.57 -6.81
C SER A 12 6.28 -1.79 -6.52
N LEU A 13 5.88 -1.81 -5.24
CA LEU A 13 4.48 -1.94 -4.85
C LEU A 13 3.69 -0.68 -5.20
N VAL A 14 4.24 0.51 -4.93
CA VAL A 14 3.59 1.77 -5.31
C VAL A 14 3.40 1.89 -6.82
N ALA A 15 4.38 1.49 -7.62
CA ALA A 15 4.25 1.48 -9.08
C ALA A 15 3.12 0.55 -9.54
N GLN A 16 3.00 -0.65 -8.97
CA GLN A 16 1.93 -1.60 -9.31
C GLN A 16 0.55 -1.12 -8.88
N LEU A 17 0.43 -0.55 -7.68
CA LEU A 17 -0.82 0.03 -7.21
C LEU A 17 -1.28 1.15 -8.14
N ASN A 18 -0.38 2.07 -8.49
CA ASN A 18 -0.72 3.15 -9.43
C ASN A 18 -1.07 2.60 -10.83
N ALA A 19 -0.36 1.57 -11.32
CA ALA A 19 -0.67 0.92 -12.59
C ALA A 19 -2.04 0.20 -12.57
N ALA A 20 -2.45 -0.33 -11.42
CA ALA A 20 -3.76 -0.92 -11.19
C ALA A 20 -4.87 0.13 -10.97
N GLY A 21 -4.54 1.43 -10.99
CA GLY A 21 -5.49 2.51 -10.77
C GLY A 21 -5.74 2.88 -9.31
N PHE A 22 -4.89 2.41 -8.39
CA PHE A 22 -4.90 2.77 -6.98
C PHE A 22 -3.82 3.82 -6.69
N PRO A 23 -4.17 5.10 -6.49
CA PRO A 23 -3.19 6.13 -6.18
C PRO A 23 -2.46 5.79 -4.89
N ALA A 24 -1.15 5.55 -4.98
CA ALA A 24 -0.32 5.17 -3.85
C ALA A 24 0.90 6.08 -3.74
N GLU A 25 1.30 6.40 -2.51
CA GLU A 25 2.47 7.23 -2.20
C GLU A 25 3.28 6.60 -1.06
N ILE A 26 4.61 6.71 -1.13
CA ILE A 26 5.50 6.31 -0.03
C ILE A 26 5.70 7.51 0.88
N ARG A 27 5.54 7.34 2.19
CA ARG A 27 5.90 8.35 3.18
C ARG A 27 6.86 7.75 4.19
N HIS A 28 7.91 8.50 4.52
CA HIS A 28 8.82 8.15 5.60
C HIS A 28 8.33 8.79 6.89
N LEU A 29 7.99 7.97 7.89
CA LEU A 29 7.50 8.45 9.19
C LEU A 29 8.58 8.47 10.29
N GLY A 30 9.87 8.39 9.91
CA GLY A 30 11.00 8.50 10.84
C GLY A 30 11.45 7.17 11.49
N HIS A 31 10.86 6.04 11.07
CA HIS A 31 11.31 4.69 11.40
C HIS A 31 12.14 4.11 10.23
N PRO A 32 12.97 3.06 10.41
CA PRO A 32 13.61 2.33 9.31
C PRO A 32 12.63 1.70 8.31
N ASP A 33 11.35 1.71 8.67
CA ASP A 33 10.22 1.08 8.01
C ASP A 33 9.59 2.01 6.97
N PHE A 34 9.25 1.47 5.80
CA PHE A 34 8.60 2.23 4.75
C PHE A 34 7.09 2.11 4.84
N HIS A 35 6.41 3.25 4.79
CA HIS A 35 4.96 3.31 4.84
C HIS A 35 4.41 3.69 3.47
N ILE A 36 3.49 2.88 2.95
CA ILE A 36 2.73 3.21 1.76
C ILE A 36 1.33 3.66 2.18
N PHE A 37 0.88 4.76 1.58
CA PHE A 37 -0.48 5.26 1.69
C PHE A 37 -1.19 5.01 0.37
N VAL A 38 -2.23 4.18 0.40
CA VAL A 38 -3.07 3.92 -0.78
C VAL A 38 -4.39 4.64 -0.62
N SER A 39 -4.76 5.47 -1.58
CA SER A 39 -6.05 6.14 -1.63
C SER A 39 -7.06 5.23 -2.33
N THR A 40 -8.01 4.70 -1.56
CA THR A 40 -9.02 3.76 -2.07
C THR A 40 -10.44 4.19 -1.68
N SER A 41 -11.42 3.72 -2.44
CA SER A 41 -12.84 3.82 -2.10
C SER A 41 -13.26 2.57 -1.34
N SER A 42 -14.41 2.58 -0.67
CA SER A 42 -14.90 1.40 0.07
C SER A 42 -15.04 0.16 -0.83
N GLU A 43 -15.42 0.35 -2.09
CA GLU A 43 -15.56 -0.72 -3.08
C GLU A 43 -14.21 -1.28 -3.57
N THR A 44 -13.17 -0.44 -3.66
CA THR A 44 -11.86 -0.83 -4.19
C THR A 44 -10.83 -1.14 -3.11
N ARG A 45 -11.22 -1.00 -1.85
CA ARG A 45 -10.38 -1.26 -0.69
C ARG A 45 -9.90 -2.70 -0.66
N GLU A 46 -10.80 -3.66 -0.87
CA GLU A 46 -10.46 -5.09 -0.80
C GLU A 46 -9.51 -5.50 -1.94
N ASP A 47 -9.75 -5.00 -3.17
CA ASP A 47 -8.85 -5.21 -4.31
C ASP A 47 -7.44 -4.66 -4.06
N ALA A 48 -7.32 -3.43 -3.56
CA ALA A 48 -6.01 -2.85 -3.26
C ALA A 48 -5.29 -3.63 -2.14
N LEU A 49 -6.02 -4.07 -1.12
CA LEU A 49 -5.52 -4.93 -0.05
C LEU A 49 -5.03 -6.29 -0.57
N ALA A 50 -5.78 -6.90 -1.47
CA ALA A 50 -5.41 -8.16 -2.11
C ALA A 50 -4.12 -7.99 -2.94
N LEU A 51 -4.00 -6.89 -3.68
CA LEU A 51 -2.80 -6.57 -4.46
C LEU A 51 -1.57 -6.41 -3.55
N VAL A 52 -1.72 -5.68 -2.44
CA VAL A 52 -0.66 -5.49 -1.44
C VAL A 52 -0.22 -6.85 -0.86
N LYS A 53 -1.17 -7.66 -0.39
CA LYS A 53 -0.87 -8.98 0.20
C LYS A 53 -0.32 -9.98 -0.82
N SER A 54 -0.66 -9.84 -2.10
CA SER A 54 -0.10 -10.67 -3.16
C SER A 54 1.36 -10.32 -3.44
N PHE A 55 1.77 -9.08 -3.22
CA PHE A 55 3.15 -8.65 -3.42
C PHE A 55 4.01 -8.93 -2.19
N ASP A 56 3.46 -8.65 -1.02
CA ASP A 56 4.12 -8.85 0.27
C ASP A 56 3.08 -9.32 1.30
N PRO A 57 2.99 -10.64 1.56
CA PRO A 57 1.98 -11.18 2.48
C PRO A 57 2.24 -10.80 3.94
N GLU A 58 3.47 -10.37 4.27
CA GLU A 58 3.87 -9.90 5.59
C GLU A 58 3.47 -8.44 5.83
N THR A 59 2.93 -7.76 4.82
CA THR A 59 2.50 -6.38 4.91
C THR A 59 1.42 -6.20 5.96
N GLN A 60 1.74 -5.40 6.97
CA GLN A 60 0.77 -4.99 7.97
C GLN A 60 -0.05 -3.82 7.45
N VAL A 61 -1.37 -3.97 7.52
CA VAL A 61 -2.33 -2.93 7.15
C VAL A 61 -2.84 -2.28 8.42
N LEU A 62 -2.64 -0.96 8.50
CA LEU A 62 -3.12 -0.11 9.59
C LEU A 62 -4.27 0.73 9.04
N ASP A 63 -5.45 0.61 9.67
CA ASP A 63 -6.67 1.37 9.34
C ASP A 63 -6.84 2.59 10.25
#